data_AF-A0A1G8XEA9-F1
#
_entry.id   AF-A0A1G8XEA9-F1
#
_cell.length_a   1.000
_cell.length_b   1.000
_cell.length_c   1.000
_cell.angle_alpha   90.00
_cell.angle_beta   90.00
_cell.angle_gamma   90.00
#
_symmetry.space_group_name_H-M   'P 1'
#
loop_
_entity.id
_entity.type
_entity.pdbx_description
1 polymer ?
#
loop_
_entity_poly.entity_id
_entity_poly.type
_entity_poly.pdbx_seq_one_letter_code
_entity_poly.pdbx_strand_id
1 'polypeptide(L)'
;MMLTIPASAATWFLPFAIPIGLWVGWNDMARMKIPNKAVMALFFVYLVIGPLALPLETYAWQWLHLVVVLVAGFVLNMIGLMGAGDAKFAAVMAPFVALGDAATFCYIYVACSLAALVVHRTMRAIPAIRRAAPGWESWERKDFPMGLALGWMLILYLALGVAYGR
;
A
#
# COMPACT_ATOMS: atom_id res chain seq x y z
N MET A 1 14.00 -4.89 -16.41
CA MET A 1 14.27 -4.43 -15.03
C MET A 1 14.19 -5.66 -14.15
N MET A 2 15.27 -6.08 -13.50
CA MET A 2 15.19 -7.15 -12.50
C MET A 2 14.98 -6.54 -11.12
N LEU A 3 14.04 -7.09 -10.35
CA LEU A 3 13.77 -6.69 -8.97
C LEU A 3 14.59 -7.52 -7.99
N THR A 4 14.95 -6.91 -6.87
CA THR A 4 15.76 -7.49 -5.80
C THR A 4 14.94 -8.42 -4.91
N ILE A 5 13.62 -8.21 -4.80
CA ILE A 5 12.76 -9.17 -4.12
C ILE A 5 12.80 -10.54 -4.82
N PRO A 6 12.95 -11.65 -4.08
CA PRO A 6 12.84 -12.98 -4.66
C PRO A 6 11.45 -13.20 -5.25
N ALA A 7 11.36 -13.77 -6.45
CA ALA A 7 10.07 -14.03 -7.10
C ALA A 7 9.16 -14.92 -6.24
N SER A 8 9.75 -15.93 -5.58
CA SER A 8 9.06 -16.80 -4.63
C SER A 8 8.45 -16.04 -3.47
N ALA A 9 9.19 -15.11 -2.86
CA ALA A 9 8.70 -14.29 -1.75
C ALA A 9 7.49 -13.44 -2.18
N ALA A 10 7.58 -12.82 -3.36
CA ALA A 10 6.49 -12.05 -3.92
C ALA A 10 5.24 -12.92 -4.15
N THR A 11 5.40 -14.15 -4.65
CA THR A 11 4.30 -15.12 -4.83
C THR A 11 3.63 -15.48 -3.50
N TRP A 12 4.39 -15.62 -2.41
CA TRP A 12 3.84 -15.89 -1.09
C TRP A 12 3.03 -14.72 -0.52
N PHE A 13 3.49 -13.48 -0.72
CA PHE A 13 2.83 -12.30 -0.15
C PHE A 13 1.64 -11.82 -0.97
N LEU A 14 1.70 -11.92 -2.30
CA LEU A 14 0.73 -11.33 -3.21
C LEU A 14 -0.74 -11.76 -2.96
N PRO A 15 -1.06 -13.05 -2.71
CA PRO A 15 -2.43 -13.49 -2.44
C PRO A 15 -3.08 -12.82 -1.22
N PHE A 16 -2.27 -12.40 -0.24
CA PHE A 16 -2.76 -11.70 0.95
C PHE A 16 -2.77 -10.17 0.77
N ALA A 17 -1.77 -9.64 0.06
CA ALA A 17 -1.69 -8.21 -0.24
C ALA A 17 -2.85 -7.73 -1.13
N ILE A 18 -3.32 -8.56 -2.08
CA ILE A 18 -4.46 -8.23 -2.95
C ILE A 18 -5.74 -7.91 -2.16
N PRO A 19 -6.32 -8.84 -1.37
CA PRO A 19 -7.57 -8.56 -0.67
C PRO A 19 -7.41 -7.44 0.36
N ILE A 20 -6.27 -7.33 1.04
CA ILE A 20 -6.04 -6.26 2.02
C ILE A 20 -5.92 -4.90 1.33
N GLY A 21 -5.14 -4.80 0.25
CA GLY A 21 -4.96 -3.56 -0.50
C GLY A 21 -6.25 -3.06 -1.14
N LEU A 22 -7.05 -3.98 -1.71
CA LEU A 22 -8.39 -3.66 -2.23
C LEU A 22 -9.34 -3.21 -1.11
N TRP A 23 -9.29 -3.85 0.05
CA TRP A 23 -10.11 -3.46 1.21
C TRP A 23 -9.75 -2.08 1.75
N VAL A 24 -8.45 -1.74 1.77
CA VAL A 24 -7.96 -0.40 2.12
C VAL A 24 -8.47 0.63 1.12
N GLY A 25 -8.26 0.41 -0.17
CA GLY A 25 -8.73 1.33 -1.21
C GLY A 25 -10.24 1.54 -1.18
N TRP A 26 -11.01 0.47 -0.98
CA TRP A 26 -12.46 0.56 -0.86
C TRP A 26 -12.91 1.39 0.36
N ASN A 27 -12.35 1.12 1.54
CA ASN A 27 -12.71 1.89 2.74
C ASN A 27 -12.29 3.33 2.64
N ASP A 28 -11.15 3.61 2.02
CA ASP A 28 -10.68 4.97 1.87
C ASP A 28 -11.53 5.77 0.89
N MET A 29 -11.99 5.15 -0.21
CA MET A 29 -12.98 5.78 -1.09
C MET A 29 -14.34 5.98 -0.40
N ALA A 30 -14.81 5.01 0.38
CA ALA A 30 -16.13 5.06 1.01
C ALA A 30 -16.19 5.97 2.24
N ARG A 31 -15.15 5.96 3.07
CA ARG A 31 -15.13 6.55 4.42
C ARG A 31 -13.92 7.44 4.69
N MET A 32 -13.03 7.64 3.71
CA MET A 32 -11.79 8.43 3.84
C MET A 32 -10.95 8.02 5.06
N LYS A 33 -10.92 6.71 5.32
CA LYS A 33 -10.28 6.09 6.48
C LYS A 33 -9.66 4.76 6.08
N ILE A 34 -8.38 4.59 6.40
CA ILE A 34 -7.71 3.29 6.39
C ILE A 34 -8.03 2.55 7.71
N PRO A 35 -8.68 1.37 7.68
CA PRO A 35 -9.02 0.66 8.91
C PRO A 35 -7.77 0.13 9.61
N ASN A 36 -7.65 0.32 10.94
CA ASN A 36 -6.56 -0.28 11.73
C ASN A 36 -6.52 -1.81 11.58
N LYS A 37 -7.67 -2.45 11.36
CA LYS A 37 -7.74 -3.89 11.09
C LYS A 37 -6.99 -4.29 9.81
N ALA A 38 -6.98 -3.45 8.77
CA ALA A 38 -6.23 -3.69 7.55
C ALA A 38 -4.72 -3.53 7.76
N VAL A 39 -4.33 -2.50 8.52
CA VAL A 39 -2.93 -2.28 8.95
C VAL A 39 -2.42 -3.49 9.73
N MET A 40 -3.19 -3.95 10.73
CA MET A 40 -2.83 -5.13 11.53
C MET A 40 -2.82 -6.41 10.69
N ALA A 41 -3.78 -6.58 9.77
CA ALA A 41 -3.80 -7.73 8.88
C ALA A 41 -2.51 -7.80 8.04
N LEU A 42 -2.08 -6.67 7.45
CA LEU A 42 -0.86 -6.64 6.66
C LEU A 42 0.40 -6.89 7.50
N PHE A 43 0.45 -6.33 8.71
CA PHE A 43 1.50 -6.62 9.69
C PHE A 43 1.60 -8.12 10.00
N PHE A 44 0.46 -8.78 10.29
CA PHE A 44 0.43 -10.21 10.59
C PHE A 44 0.77 -11.08 9.39
N VAL A 45 0.42 -10.66 8.17
CA VAL A 45 0.86 -11.33 6.95
C VAL A 45 2.38 -11.36 6.90
N TYR A 46 3.05 -10.22 7.12
CA TYR A 46 4.51 -10.20 7.13
C TYR A 46 5.08 -11.06 8.26
N LEU A 47 4.51 -10.97 9.46
CA LEU A 47 4.95 -11.74 10.63
C LEU A 47 4.90 -13.26 10.42
N VAL A 48 3.82 -13.76 9.82
CA VAL A 48 3.58 -15.20 9.69
C VAL A 48 4.15 -15.75 8.39
N ILE A 49 3.98 -15.03 7.28
CA ILE A 49 4.41 -15.47 5.95
C ILE A 49 5.87 -15.12 5.68
N GLY A 50 6.40 -14.06 6.28
CA GLY A 50 7.78 -13.61 6.09
C GLY A 50 8.85 -14.70 6.31
N PRO A 51 8.81 -15.46 7.43
CA PRO A 51 9.75 -16.56 7.66
C PRO A 51 9.64 -17.71 6.65
N LEU A 52 8.50 -17.86 5.97
CA LEU A 52 8.27 -18.86 4.93
C LEU A 52 8.71 -18.35 3.56
N ALA A 53 8.61 -17.04 3.33
CA ALA A 53 8.85 -16.37 2.06
C ALA A 53 10.31 -15.94 1.87
N LEU A 54 11.04 -15.66 2.95
CA LEU A 54 12.35 -15.01 2.91
C LEU A 54 13.40 -15.75 3.75
N PRO A 55 14.70 -15.62 3.42
CA PRO A 55 15.77 -15.99 4.33
C PRO A 55 15.61 -15.26 5.67
N LEU A 56 15.82 -15.97 6.79
CA LEU A 56 15.57 -15.43 8.14
C LEU A 56 16.30 -14.11 8.42
N GLU A 57 17.52 -13.97 7.91
CA GLU A 57 18.29 -12.73 8.04
C GLU A 57 17.60 -11.56 7.32
N THR A 58 17.16 -11.75 6.08
CA THR A 58 16.44 -10.71 5.31
C THR A 58 15.12 -10.35 5.99
N TYR A 59 14.37 -11.37 6.42
CA TYR A 59 13.13 -11.18 7.17
C TYR A 59 13.33 -10.36 8.44
N ALA A 60 14.37 -10.66 9.23
CA ALA A 60 14.67 -9.93 10.47
C ALA A 60 15.02 -8.46 10.19
N TRP A 61 15.87 -8.19 9.20
CA TRP A 61 16.29 -6.82 8.86
C TRP A 61 15.17 -5.96 8.29
N GLN A 62 14.24 -6.54 7.53
CA GLN A 62 13.13 -5.80 6.93
C GLN A 62 12.13 -5.27 7.96
N TRP A 63 12.09 -5.80 9.19
CA TRP A 63 11.35 -5.16 10.28
C TRP A 63 11.86 -3.76 10.62
N LEU A 64 13.16 -3.47 10.39
CA LEU A 64 13.70 -2.14 10.53
C LEU A 64 13.06 -1.16 9.54
N HIS A 65 12.66 -1.62 8.35
CA HIS A 65 11.95 -0.78 7.39
C HIS A 65 10.64 -0.25 7.97
N LEU A 66 9.89 -1.10 8.68
CA LEU A 66 8.67 -0.66 9.37
C LEU A 66 8.98 0.43 10.38
N VAL A 67 9.99 0.23 11.24
CA VAL A 67 10.36 1.21 12.27
C VAL A 67 10.75 2.54 11.64
N VAL A 68 11.62 2.53 10.63
CA VAL A 68 12.08 3.73 9.94
C VAL A 68 10.93 4.46 9.26
N VAL A 69 10.07 3.76 8.52
CA VAL A 69 8.93 4.36 7.82
C VAL A 69 7.87 4.84 8.80
N LEU A 70 7.66 4.17 9.94
CA LEU A 70 6.75 4.62 10.98
C LEU A 70 7.23 5.92 11.62
N VAL A 71 8.52 6.02 11.96
CA VAL A 71 9.09 7.25 12.52
C VAL A 71 9.00 8.39 11.51
N ALA A 72 9.38 8.15 10.24
CA ALA A 72 9.26 9.15 9.19
C ALA A 72 7.79 9.58 8.97
N GLY A 73 6.87 8.62 8.88
CA GLY A 73 5.43 8.88 8.72
C GLY A 73 4.84 9.62 9.92
N PHE A 74 5.29 9.34 11.14
CA PHE A 74 4.90 10.07 12.34
C PHE A 74 5.34 11.53 12.28
N VAL A 75 6.61 11.80 11.92
CA VAL A 75 7.11 13.17 11.73
C VAL A 75 6.32 13.91 10.65
N LEU A 76 6.09 13.28 9.50
CA LEU A 76 5.29 13.85 8.40
C LEU A 76 3.84 14.15 8.83
N ASN A 77 3.26 13.29 9.68
CA ASN A 77 1.94 13.53 10.24
C ASN A 77 1.92 14.72 11.21
N MET A 78 2.93 14.86 12.07
CA MET A 78 3.04 15.99 13.02
C MET A 78 3.10 17.34 12.32
N ILE A 79 3.74 17.42 11.16
CA ILE A 79 3.84 18.65 10.36
C ILE A 79 2.68 18.80 9.34
N GLY A 80 1.68 17.92 9.37
CA GLY A 80 0.47 18.02 8.57
C GLY A 80 0.60 17.60 7.09
N LEU A 81 1.71 16.96 6.70
CA LEU A 81 1.94 16.53 5.31
C LEU A 81 1.33 15.17 4.95
N MET A 82 1.01 14.35 5.95
CA MET A 82 0.49 12.99 5.74
C MET A 82 -0.56 12.63 6.79
N GLY A 83 -1.61 11.89 6.38
CA GLY A 83 -2.59 11.35 7.32
C GLY A 83 -2.01 10.26 8.21
N ALA A 84 -2.46 10.18 9.46
CA ALA A 84 -1.99 9.15 10.39
C ALA A 84 -2.32 7.72 9.93
N GLY A 85 -3.42 7.55 9.17
CA GLY A 85 -3.77 6.26 8.56
C GLY A 85 -2.77 5.85 7.48
N ASP A 86 -2.45 6.77 6.56
CA ASP A 86 -1.49 6.57 5.48
C ASP A 86 -0.11 6.24 6.02
N ALA A 87 0.35 6.98 7.03
CA ALA A 87 1.63 6.76 7.70
C ALA A 87 1.73 5.34 8.30
N LYS A 88 0.69 4.90 9.01
CA LYS A 88 0.64 3.55 9.60
C LYS A 88 0.62 2.47 8.53
N PHE A 89 -0.15 2.66 7.46
CA PHE A 89 -0.23 1.68 6.38
C PHE A 89 1.07 1.59 5.59
N ALA A 90 1.69 2.73 5.26
CA ALA A 90 3.00 2.77 4.63
C ALA A 90 4.07 2.06 5.49
N ALA A 91 4.02 2.24 6.81
CA ALA A 91 4.95 1.55 7.72
C ALA A 91 4.82 0.03 7.66
N VAL A 92 3.60 -0.53 7.68
CA VAL A 92 3.42 -1.99 7.59
C VAL A 92 3.64 -2.55 6.18
N MET A 93 3.57 -1.71 5.14
CA MET A 93 3.98 -2.08 3.77
C MET A 93 5.49 -2.19 3.62
N ALA A 94 6.26 -1.40 4.38
CA ALA A 94 7.70 -1.25 4.18
C ALA A 94 8.52 -2.56 4.26
N PRO A 95 8.22 -3.51 5.18
CA PRO A 95 8.92 -4.79 5.22
C PRO A 95 8.76 -5.64 3.96
N PHE A 96 7.68 -5.47 3.21
CA PHE A 96 7.46 -6.23 1.97
C PHE A 96 8.41 -5.81 0.84
N VAL A 97 9.08 -4.66 0.98
CA VAL A 97 9.90 -4.06 -0.07
C VAL A 97 11.37 -4.36 0.19
N ALA A 98 12.02 -4.99 -0.79
CA ALA A 98 13.47 -5.16 -0.75
C ALA A 98 14.15 -3.80 -0.83
N LEU A 99 15.19 -3.57 -0.01
CA LEU A 99 15.87 -2.27 0.05
C LEU A 99 16.45 -1.85 -1.31
N GLY A 100 16.96 -2.81 -2.10
CA GLY A 100 17.45 -2.57 -3.46
C GLY A 100 16.38 -2.08 -4.45
N ASP A 101 15.10 -2.29 -4.13
CA ASP A 101 13.98 -1.87 -4.96
C ASP A 101 13.36 -0.53 -4.52
N ALA A 102 13.92 0.13 -3.51
CA ALA A 102 13.34 1.35 -2.93
C ALA A 102 13.07 2.44 -3.98
N ALA A 103 14.02 2.66 -4.91
CA ALA A 103 13.85 3.63 -6.00
C ALA A 103 12.70 3.25 -6.93
N THR A 104 12.63 1.97 -7.32
CA THR A 104 11.53 1.45 -8.13
C THR A 104 10.19 1.58 -7.40
N PHE A 105 10.16 1.30 -6.11
CA PHE A 105 8.96 1.43 -5.28
C PHE A 105 8.47 2.89 -5.22
N CYS A 106 9.38 3.86 -5.15
CA CYS A 106 9.04 5.28 -5.28
C CYS A 106 8.47 5.63 -6.66
N TYR A 107 8.99 5.06 -7.75
CA TYR A 107 8.39 5.25 -9.08
C TYR A 107 6.99 4.64 -9.17
N ILE A 108 6.78 3.45 -8.60
CA ILE A 108 5.45 2.82 -8.51
C ILE A 108 4.51 3.70 -7.68
N TYR A 109 4.97 4.27 -6.56
CA TYR A 109 4.17 5.20 -5.76
C TYR A 109 3.68 6.40 -6.57
N VAL A 110 4.57 7.05 -7.31
CA VAL A 110 4.22 8.21 -8.16
C VAL A 110 3.21 7.78 -9.23
N ALA A 111 3.48 6.69 -9.94
CA ALA A 111 2.61 6.18 -11.00
C ALA A 111 1.21 5.81 -10.45
N CYS A 112 1.15 5.10 -9.33
CA CYS A 112 -0.10 4.70 -8.69
C CYS A 112 -0.88 5.90 -8.17
N SER A 113 -0.20 6.89 -7.59
CA SER A 113 -0.85 8.10 -7.07
C SER A 113 -1.49 8.91 -8.20
N LEU A 114 -0.77 9.09 -9.31
CA LEU A 114 -1.30 9.77 -10.50
C LEU A 114 -2.46 8.99 -11.12
N ALA A 115 -2.31 7.68 -11.32
CA ALA A 115 -3.36 6.83 -11.88
C ALA A 115 -4.60 6.83 -10.99
N ALA A 116 -4.45 6.62 -9.68
CA ALA A 116 -5.56 6.61 -8.73
C ALA A 116 -6.24 7.98 -8.65
N LEU A 117 -5.50 9.08 -8.73
CA LEU A 117 -6.07 10.42 -8.81
C LEU A 117 -6.93 10.59 -10.07
N VAL A 118 -6.39 10.27 -11.25
CA VAL A 118 -7.12 10.39 -12.52
C VAL A 118 -8.36 9.51 -12.52
N VAL A 119 -8.22 8.25 -12.11
CA VAL A 119 -9.33 7.29 -12.04
C VAL A 119 -10.40 7.77 -11.08
N HIS A 120 -10.03 8.16 -9.85
CA HIS A 120 -10.99 8.65 -8.85
C HIS A 120 -11.74 9.88 -9.32
N ARG A 121 -11.04 10.87 -9.86
CA ARG A 121 -11.66 12.12 -10.35
C ARG A 121 -12.57 11.88 -11.54
N THR A 122 -12.19 10.97 -12.43
CA THR A 122 -13.03 10.55 -13.56
C THR A 122 -14.29 9.84 -13.06
N MET A 123 -14.15 8.89 -12.14
CA MET A 123 -15.28 8.17 -11.53
C MET A 123 -16.25 9.12 -10.81
N ARG A 124 -15.71 10.10 -10.07
CA ARG A 124 -16.48 11.14 -9.40
C ARG A 124 -17.26 12.03 -10.38
N ALA A 125 -16.73 12.28 -11.57
CA ALA A 125 -17.41 13.10 -12.57
C ALA A 125 -18.60 12.39 -13.25
N ILE A 126 -18.67 11.06 -13.18
CA ILE A 126 -19.70 10.26 -13.86
C ILE A 126 -20.91 10.04 -12.93
N PRO A 127 -22.11 10.60 -13.24
CA PRO A 127 -23.27 10.50 -12.36
C PRO A 127 -23.75 9.06 -12.11
N ALA A 128 -23.61 8.18 -13.10
CA ALA A 128 -23.99 6.77 -12.96
C ALA A 128 -23.15 6.04 -11.90
N ILE A 129 -21.85 6.33 -11.82
CA ILE A 129 -20.94 5.73 -10.83
C ILE A 129 -21.25 6.23 -9.43
N ARG A 130 -21.46 7.55 -9.27
CA ARG A 130 -21.89 8.12 -7.97
C ARG A 130 -23.21 7.55 -7.47
N ARG A 131 -24.16 7.28 -8.37
CA ARG A 131 -25.44 6.63 -8.03
C ARG A 131 -25.27 5.16 -7.64
N ALA A 132 -24.28 4.45 -8.21
CA ALA A 132 -23.99 3.07 -7.85
C ALA A 132 -23.31 2.94 -6.47
N ALA A 133 -22.60 3.98 -6.03
CA ALA A 133 -21.93 4.06 -4.74
C ALA A 133 -22.39 5.30 -3.94
N PRO A 134 -23.68 5.36 -3.53
CA PRO A 134 -24.21 6.51 -2.82
C PRO A 134 -23.59 6.61 -1.43
N GLY A 135 -23.35 7.85 -0.97
CA GLY A 135 -22.86 8.11 0.39
C GLY A 135 -21.36 7.90 0.62
N TRP A 136 -20.57 7.59 -0.43
CA TRP A 136 -19.12 7.57 -0.29
C TRP A 136 -18.57 8.98 -0.03
N GLU A 137 -17.81 9.13 1.06
CA GLU A 137 -17.27 10.42 1.51
C GLU A 137 -16.31 11.06 0.49
N SER A 138 -15.57 10.25 -0.27
CA SER A 138 -14.61 10.75 -1.27
C SER A 138 -15.28 11.46 -2.46
N TRP A 139 -16.60 11.28 -2.67
CA TRP A 139 -17.35 12.02 -3.68
C TRP A 139 -17.63 13.47 -3.29
N GLU A 140 -17.58 13.78 -2.00
CA GLU A 140 -17.91 15.11 -1.49
C GLU A 140 -16.65 15.86 -1.07
N ARG A 141 -15.68 15.18 -0.44
CA ARG A 141 -14.45 15.81 0.03
C ARG A 141 -13.53 16.28 -1.10
N LYS A 142 -12.70 17.28 -0.81
CA LYS A 142 -11.66 17.78 -1.72
C LYS A 142 -10.41 16.91 -1.67
N ASP A 143 -10.14 16.33 -0.50
CA ASP A 143 -9.01 15.46 -0.23
C ASP A 143 -9.05 14.20 -1.09
N PHE A 144 -7.88 13.66 -1.38
CA PHE A 144 -7.74 12.47 -2.21
C PHE A 144 -7.58 11.22 -1.32
N PRO A 145 -8.32 10.13 -1.57
CA PRO A 145 -8.20 8.88 -0.81
C PRO A 145 -6.87 8.16 -1.16
N MET A 146 -5.81 8.49 -0.43
CA MET A 146 -4.46 7.93 -0.62
C MET A 146 -4.40 6.41 -0.43
N GLY A 147 -5.28 5.83 0.38
CA GLY A 147 -5.38 4.39 0.58
C GLY A 147 -5.66 3.62 -0.71
N LEU A 148 -6.34 4.24 -1.69
CA LEU A 148 -6.50 3.67 -3.03
C LEU A 148 -5.14 3.49 -3.72
N ALA A 149 -4.30 4.53 -3.70
CA ALA A 149 -2.98 4.48 -4.30
C ALA A 149 -2.04 3.51 -3.55
N LEU A 150 -2.03 3.58 -2.21
CA LEU A 150 -1.15 2.73 -1.38
C LEU A 150 -1.47 1.24 -1.51
N GLY A 151 -2.76 0.88 -1.53
CA GLY A 151 -3.19 -0.50 -1.72
C GLY A 151 -2.72 -1.07 -3.06
N TRP A 152 -2.94 -0.33 -4.15
CA TRP A 152 -2.52 -0.74 -5.50
C TRP A 152 -1.00 -0.75 -5.68
N MET A 153 -0.29 0.18 -5.04
CA MET A 153 1.16 0.27 -5.09
C MET A 153 1.83 -0.99 -4.52
N LEU A 154 1.36 -1.52 -3.37
CA LEU A 154 1.89 -2.77 -2.83
C LEU A 154 1.60 -3.95 -3.78
N ILE A 155 0.36 -4.03 -4.27
CA ILE A 155 -0.08 -5.10 -5.17
C ILE A 155 0.76 -5.12 -6.44
N LEU A 156 0.98 -3.96 -7.05
CA LEU A 156 1.75 -3.83 -8.28
C LEU A 156 3.23 -4.14 -8.06
N TYR A 157 3.83 -3.67 -6.96
CA TYR A 157 5.20 -4.03 -6.62
C TYR A 157 5.38 -5.54 -6.49
N LEU A 158 4.49 -6.21 -5.75
CA LEU A 158 4.55 -7.66 -5.57
C LEU A 158 4.24 -8.41 -6.88
N ALA A 159 3.29 -7.94 -7.70
CA ALA A 159 3.00 -8.53 -8.99
C ALA A 159 4.20 -8.42 -9.95
N LEU A 160 4.89 -7.27 -9.96
CA LEU A 160 6.15 -7.12 -10.69
C LEU A 160 7.25 -8.00 -10.09
N GLY A 161 7.28 -8.18 -8.77
CA GLY A 161 8.19 -9.11 -8.09
C GLY A 161 7.98 -10.56 -8.52
N VAL A 162 6.73 -10.99 -8.72
CA VAL A 162 6.42 -12.33 -9.26
C VAL A 162 6.93 -12.47 -10.69
N ALA A 163 6.78 -11.44 -11.53
CA ALA A 163 7.15 -11.50 -12.94
C ALA A 163 8.65 -11.29 -13.22
N TYR A 164 9.32 -10.48 -12.40
CA TYR A 164 10.67 -9.95 -12.67
C TYR A 164 11.62 -10.00 -11.46
N GLY A 165 11.22 -10.66 -10.37
CA GLY A 165 12.08 -10.90 -9.21
C GLY A 165 13.23 -11.85 -9.52
N ARG A 166 14.26 -11.79 -8.67
CA ARG A 166 15.43 -12.66 -8.74
C ARG A 166 15.20 -14.04 -8.13
#